data_AF-A0A924YEG1-F1
#
_entry.id   AF-A0A924YEG1-F1
#
_cell.length_a   1.000
_cell.length_b   1.000
_cell.length_c   1.000
_cell.angle_alpha   90.00
_cell.angle_beta   90.00
_cell.angle_gamma   90.00
#
_symmetry.space_group_name_H-M   'P 1'
#
loop_
_entity.id
_entity.type
_entity.pdbx_description
1 polymer ?
#
loop_
_entity_poly.entity_id
_entity_poly.type
_entity_poly.pdbx_seq_one_letter_code
_entity_poly.pdbx_strand_id
1 'polypeptide(L)'
;MQNIRIVRRIISLVLFMLLIVANPLSAQESDTAVVIFPVDGAQFLPGLYFDFQIEIHADALPENFSVTINGEDATAFFGQDPIETDWMFGDEGEETPAQAVTWTQIISPEPGEYTVEVTAGDTTQSAVWTVRPIEAGAGARNIILFVADGGQIPLFTAARLASRGITNGVANESLSFEMFDEIGLSRTAALYSIITDSAAGASAWMTGHKTAVSATGSYPNTSPDTLDDPRVETFAELIARSRGMSIGIASNGDITGATGASLYGHGREREDLERNAFIAELLDDGAFIDVLLGGGARYFIPASQEGSRRADERNLLEEYQAAGYTLVQTATELDDVMSADAPPSQLLGLFNDGGMEGWLDVNVYPENAEDYPDQPGLVEMTEAALTILNQNPNGFFLMVEDDYIDSALHVLDTDRAIANAIEFERAVAAAYEWTQANAPDTLIIVTADHGFGFDVYGSVDVEALNAAEDNAGRLDAIGLEADALPPTYEDADGDYYPDEWDVDRTLAAEFGSHPGYTEDFQVTDSEREPVVAVDEEETAFVDNPEDDPNGIVLTGNVSTAAEDSFHSMTDVPIYATGPGAEFFGRVIENREFFFGMAQAIGLDPLTETAS
;
A
#
# COMPACT_ATOMS: atom_id res chain seq x y z
N MET A 1 -6.14 -7.30 22.85
CA MET A 1 -5.55 -6.66 24.07
C MET A 1 -4.05 -6.33 23.93
N GLN A 2 -3.33 -6.88 22.92
CA GLN A 2 -1.96 -6.46 22.57
C GLN A 2 -1.90 -5.13 21.79
N ASN A 3 -2.90 -4.80 20.96
CA ASN A 3 -2.87 -3.61 20.08
C ASN A 3 -2.92 -2.27 20.85
N ILE A 4 -3.65 -2.22 21.97
CA ILE A 4 -3.66 -1.04 22.88
C ILE A 4 -2.25 -0.76 23.47
N ARG A 5 -1.42 -1.80 23.66
CA ARG A 5 -0.04 -1.63 24.15
C ARG A 5 0.94 -1.12 23.08
N ILE A 6 0.64 -1.35 21.80
CA ILE A 6 1.45 -0.88 20.67
C ILE A 6 1.17 0.61 20.42
N VAL A 7 -0.10 1.02 20.44
CA VAL A 7 -0.52 2.43 20.38
C VAL A 7 0.08 3.23 21.54
N ARG A 8 0.05 2.70 22.77
CA ARG A 8 0.74 3.31 23.92
C ARG A 8 2.25 3.41 23.73
N ARG A 9 2.92 2.43 23.11
CA ARG A 9 4.37 2.49 22.86
C ARG A 9 4.72 3.46 21.75
N ILE A 10 3.96 3.51 20.66
CA ILE A 10 4.19 4.42 19.55
C ILE A 10 3.91 5.85 20.01
N ILE A 11 2.79 6.14 20.67
CA ILE A 11 2.46 7.50 21.12
C ILE A 11 3.32 7.93 22.33
N SER A 12 3.65 7.01 23.25
CA SER A 12 4.66 7.32 24.28
C SER A 12 6.05 7.52 23.68
N LEU A 13 6.42 6.83 22.58
CA LEU A 13 7.64 7.14 21.83
C LEU A 13 7.53 8.45 21.05
N VAL A 14 6.36 8.83 20.54
CA VAL A 14 6.12 10.11 19.85
C VAL A 14 6.30 11.25 20.85
N LEU A 15 5.68 11.18 22.03
CA LEU A 15 5.91 12.12 23.13
C LEU A 15 7.37 12.12 23.61
N PHE A 16 8.04 10.96 23.64
CA PHE A 16 9.43 10.83 24.09
C PHE A 16 10.48 11.22 23.02
N MET A 17 10.19 11.08 21.73
CA MET A 17 11.06 11.49 20.61
C MET A 17 10.90 12.98 20.29
N LEU A 18 9.69 13.55 20.42
CA LEU A 18 9.47 15.00 20.30
C LEU A 18 10.28 15.79 21.35
N LEU A 19 10.51 15.20 22.54
CA LEU A 19 11.41 15.73 23.56
C LEU A 19 12.90 15.73 23.15
N ILE A 20 13.32 14.92 22.17
CA ILE A 20 14.73 14.74 21.77
C ILE A 20 15.12 15.66 20.61
N VAL A 21 14.18 16.08 19.77
CA VAL A 21 14.44 17.01 18.65
C VAL A 21 14.57 18.48 19.13
N ALA A 22 14.14 18.78 20.36
CA ALA A 22 14.43 20.06 21.01
C ALA A 22 15.93 20.18 21.35
N ASN A 23 16.59 21.21 20.79
CA ASN A 23 17.97 21.60 21.11
C ASN A 23 18.32 21.43 22.60
N PRO A 24 19.52 20.92 22.97
CA PRO A 24 19.90 20.73 24.37
C PRO A 24 20.33 22.06 24.99
N LEU A 25 19.40 22.97 25.25
CA LEU A 25 19.62 24.10 26.13
C LEU A 25 18.34 24.46 26.88
N SER A 26 18.31 24.03 28.15
CA SER A 26 17.37 24.39 29.22
C SER A 26 15.90 24.12 28.93
N ALA A 27 15.48 22.86 28.92
CA ALA A 27 14.08 22.51 29.14
C ALA A 27 13.82 22.51 30.66
N GLN A 28 13.08 23.52 31.10
CA GLN A 28 12.22 23.41 32.27
C GLN A 28 11.09 22.46 31.83
N GLU A 29 10.83 21.37 32.56
CA GLU A 29 9.69 20.48 32.27
C GLU A 29 8.42 21.34 32.24
N SER A 30 7.86 21.59 31.06
CA SER A 30 6.52 22.14 30.92
C SER A 30 5.54 20.98 30.92
N ASP A 31 4.53 21.03 31.79
CA ASP A 31 3.48 19.99 31.90
C ASP A 31 2.56 19.91 30.66
N THR A 32 2.72 20.79 29.66
CA THR A 32 1.87 20.88 28.46
C THR A 32 2.62 20.43 27.21
N ALA A 33 2.23 19.28 26.66
CA ALA A 33 2.68 18.83 25.34
C ALA A 33 1.77 19.40 24.24
N VAL A 34 2.38 19.82 23.13
CA VAL A 34 1.69 20.38 21.95
C VAL A 34 2.11 19.55 20.74
N VAL A 35 1.17 19.21 19.86
CA VAL A 35 1.43 18.54 18.58
C VAL A 35 0.79 19.36 17.47
N ILE A 36 1.48 19.50 16.35
CA ILE A 36 1.05 20.30 15.19
C ILE A 36 0.90 19.35 14.01
N PHE A 37 -0.30 19.27 13.44
CA PHE A 37 -0.61 18.57 12.20
C PHE A 37 -1.14 19.55 11.15
N PRO A 38 -0.64 19.56 9.90
CA PRO A 38 0.46 18.74 9.39
C PRO A 38 1.81 19.02 10.07
N VAL A 39 2.68 18.01 10.10
CA VAL A 39 3.95 18.03 10.84
C VAL A 39 4.96 19.03 10.26
N ASP A 40 6.03 19.31 11.01
CA ASP A 40 7.15 20.10 10.53
C ASP A 40 7.77 19.49 9.25
N GLY A 41 8.05 20.33 8.26
CA GLY A 41 8.54 19.89 6.95
C GLY A 41 7.47 19.25 6.05
N ALA A 42 6.18 19.36 6.40
CA ALA A 42 5.07 19.03 5.51
C ALA A 42 5.12 19.89 4.24
N GLN A 43 4.75 19.29 3.12
CA GLN A 43 4.81 19.92 1.81
C GLN A 43 3.48 19.79 1.09
N PHE A 44 3.10 20.81 0.33
CA PHE A 44 1.78 20.89 -0.28
C PHE A 44 1.90 21.25 -1.75
N LEU A 45 0.97 20.73 -2.55
CA LEU A 45 0.61 21.35 -3.81
C LEU A 45 -0.40 22.47 -3.51
N PRO A 46 -0.27 23.68 -4.07
CA PRO A 46 -1.24 24.75 -3.85
C PRO A 46 -2.65 24.31 -4.20
N GLY A 47 -3.63 24.72 -3.39
CA GLY A 47 -5.04 24.41 -3.64
C GLY A 47 -5.50 23.04 -3.13
N LEU A 48 -4.64 22.24 -2.50
CA LEU A 48 -4.98 20.99 -1.80
C LEU A 48 -5.84 21.24 -0.56
N TYR A 49 -6.87 20.43 -0.31
CA TYR A 49 -7.60 20.41 0.96
C TYR A 49 -6.84 19.63 2.04
N PHE A 50 -6.86 20.14 3.26
CA PHE A 50 -6.32 19.44 4.42
C PHE A 50 -6.97 19.95 5.71
N ASP A 51 -6.83 19.18 6.78
CA ASP A 51 -7.16 19.62 8.14
C ASP A 51 -5.91 20.12 8.84
N PHE A 52 -6.00 21.30 9.46
CA PHE A 52 -4.96 21.81 10.35
C PHE A 52 -5.41 21.60 11.79
N GLN A 53 -4.68 20.79 12.55
CA GLN A 53 -5.00 20.46 13.92
C GLN A 53 -3.84 20.75 14.87
N ILE A 54 -4.16 21.41 15.98
CA ILE A 54 -3.27 21.54 17.13
C ILE A 54 -3.80 20.67 18.25
N GLU A 55 -3.04 19.66 18.65
CA GLU A 55 -3.36 18.81 19.79
C GLU A 55 -2.56 19.24 21.02
N ILE A 56 -3.20 19.26 22.18
CA ILE A 56 -2.64 19.73 23.44
C ILE A 56 -3.00 18.74 24.56
N HIS A 57 -1.99 18.16 25.20
CA HIS A 57 -2.19 17.33 26.40
C HIS A 57 -2.10 18.22 27.65
N ALA A 58 -3.25 18.69 28.11
CA ALA A 58 -3.42 19.49 29.32
C ALA A 58 -4.88 19.46 29.81
N ASP A 59 -5.09 19.70 31.11
CA ASP A 59 -6.43 19.72 31.74
C ASP A 59 -7.41 20.71 31.10
N ALA A 60 -6.91 21.81 30.51
CA ALA A 60 -7.68 22.86 29.84
C ALA A 60 -6.77 23.62 28.85
N LEU A 61 -7.35 24.19 27.79
CA LEU A 61 -6.66 25.15 26.93
C LEU A 61 -6.06 26.28 27.81
N PRO A 62 -4.75 26.54 27.71
CA PRO A 62 -4.14 27.60 28.49
C PRO A 62 -4.71 28.99 28.16
N GLU A 63 -4.80 29.88 29.16
CA GLU A 63 -5.37 31.23 28.97
C GLU A 63 -4.70 32.06 27.86
N ASN A 64 -3.43 31.77 27.56
CA ASN A 64 -2.64 32.42 26.52
C ASN A 64 -2.44 31.53 25.28
N PHE A 65 -3.37 30.61 25.02
CA PHE A 65 -3.36 29.81 23.79
C PHE A 65 -3.47 30.71 22.55
N SER A 66 -2.56 30.52 21.58
CA SER A 66 -2.60 31.22 20.30
C SER A 66 -1.94 30.40 19.20
N VAL A 67 -2.51 30.43 18.01
CA VAL A 67 -1.97 29.79 16.81
C VAL A 67 -1.81 30.85 15.73
N THR A 68 -0.61 30.99 15.19
CA THR A 68 -0.32 31.95 14.13
C THR A 68 0.37 31.31 12.93
N ILE A 69 0.11 31.84 11.75
CA ILE A 69 0.73 31.48 10.48
C ILE A 69 1.39 32.73 9.93
N ASN A 70 2.72 32.70 9.80
CA ASN A 70 3.53 33.86 9.44
C ASN A 70 3.26 35.10 10.34
N GLY A 71 2.92 34.86 11.61
CA GLY A 71 2.59 35.89 12.60
C GLY A 71 1.17 36.45 12.50
N GLU A 72 0.35 35.98 11.56
CA GLU A 72 -1.10 36.26 11.50
C GLU A 72 -1.88 35.18 12.26
N ASP A 73 -2.95 35.55 12.94
CA ASP A 73 -3.83 34.60 13.63
C ASP A 73 -4.41 33.56 12.63
N ALA A 74 -4.39 32.27 12.98
CA ALA A 74 -4.75 31.19 12.06
C ALA A 74 -6.21 31.29 11.57
N THR A 75 -7.15 31.67 12.46
CA THR A 75 -8.55 31.89 12.08
C THR A 75 -8.69 33.05 11.09
N ALA A 76 -7.93 34.13 11.29
CA ALA A 76 -7.89 35.24 10.34
C ALA A 76 -7.26 34.84 9.00
N PHE A 77 -6.17 34.06 9.04
CA PHE A 77 -5.45 33.60 7.86
C PHE A 77 -6.32 32.69 6.97
N PHE A 78 -7.03 31.72 7.56
CA PHE A 78 -7.92 30.82 6.83
C PHE A 78 -9.33 31.40 6.60
N GLY A 79 -9.71 32.44 7.34
CA GLY A 79 -11.06 32.99 7.29
C GLY A 79 -12.14 32.05 7.84
N GLN A 80 -11.74 31.09 8.69
CA GLN A 80 -12.59 30.04 9.25
C GLN A 80 -12.27 29.86 10.74
N ASP A 81 -13.31 29.78 11.58
CA ASP A 81 -13.18 29.46 13.00
C ASP A 81 -12.87 27.96 13.18
N PRO A 82 -12.00 27.58 14.15
CA PRO A 82 -11.72 26.18 14.41
C PRO A 82 -12.85 25.51 15.19
N ILE A 83 -12.81 24.18 15.17
CA ILE A 83 -13.59 23.30 16.04
C ILE A 83 -12.69 22.88 17.21
N GLU A 84 -13.20 23.03 18.42
CA GLU A 84 -12.53 22.54 19.64
C GLU A 84 -13.14 21.19 20.03
N THR A 85 -12.29 20.20 20.29
CA THR A 85 -12.66 18.87 20.79
C THR A 85 -11.82 18.52 22.01
N ASP A 86 -12.36 17.69 22.90
CA ASP A 86 -11.67 17.24 24.12
C ASP A 86 -11.92 15.75 24.38
N TRP A 87 -10.91 15.08 24.93
CA TRP A 87 -10.98 13.67 25.31
C TRP A 87 -9.99 13.33 26.44
N MET A 88 -10.05 12.08 26.89
CA MET A 88 -9.10 11.51 27.84
C MET A 88 -8.17 10.55 27.10
N PHE A 89 -6.87 10.83 27.12
CA PHE A 89 -5.83 10.03 26.49
C PHE A 89 -5.09 9.17 27.52
N GLY A 90 -5.03 7.85 27.32
CA GLY A 90 -4.30 6.91 28.17
C GLY A 90 -5.08 5.62 28.45
N ASP A 91 -4.49 4.71 29.23
CA ASP A 91 -5.23 3.51 29.70
C ASP A 91 -6.11 3.88 30.89
N GLU A 92 -7.11 3.03 31.12
CA GLU A 92 -8.05 3.14 32.24
C GLU A 92 -7.31 3.31 33.58
N GLY A 93 -7.50 4.45 34.24
CA GLY A 93 -6.89 4.81 35.52
C GLY A 93 -5.55 5.55 35.46
N GLU A 94 -5.01 5.80 34.26
CA GLU A 94 -3.81 6.62 34.00
C GLU A 94 -4.05 7.64 32.88
N GLU A 95 -5.29 8.08 32.71
CA GLU A 95 -5.67 9.00 31.63
C GLU A 95 -5.19 10.43 31.89
N THR A 96 -4.84 11.10 30.80
CA THR A 96 -4.44 12.51 30.74
C THR A 96 -5.43 13.27 29.85
N PRO A 97 -5.95 14.43 30.26
CA PRO A 97 -6.82 15.21 29.38
C PRO A 97 -6.07 15.69 28.13
N ALA A 98 -6.75 15.64 26.99
CA ALA A 98 -6.27 16.14 25.72
C ALA A 98 -7.35 17.00 25.05
N GLN A 99 -6.92 17.99 24.29
CA GLN A 99 -7.77 18.90 23.54
C GLN A 99 -7.20 19.10 22.14
N ALA A 100 -8.05 19.24 21.14
CA ALA A 100 -7.66 19.66 19.80
C ALA A 100 -8.39 20.92 19.35
N VAL A 101 -7.67 21.76 18.59
CA VAL A 101 -8.20 22.91 17.87
C VAL A 101 -7.97 22.66 16.39
N THR A 102 -9.05 22.47 15.64
CA THR A 102 -9.00 21.96 14.26
C THR A 102 -9.68 22.92 13.27
N TRP A 103 -8.96 23.32 12.24
CA TRP A 103 -9.51 23.96 11.05
C TRP A 103 -9.66 22.90 9.96
N THR A 104 -10.90 22.49 9.71
CA THR A 104 -11.19 21.39 8.77
C THR A 104 -11.36 21.88 7.34
N GLN A 105 -10.96 21.05 6.37
CA GLN A 105 -11.11 21.27 4.92
C GLN A 105 -10.64 22.66 4.45
N ILE A 106 -9.51 23.13 5.00
CA ILE A 106 -8.89 24.37 4.55
C ILE A 106 -8.06 24.13 3.30
N ILE A 107 -7.92 25.17 2.49
CA ILE A 107 -7.18 25.11 1.23
C ILE A 107 -5.75 25.56 1.47
N SER A 108 -4.79 24.76 1.03
CA SER A 108 -3.38 25.13 1.06
C SER A 108 -3.13 26.39 0.22
N PRO A 109 -2.38 27.36 0.76
CA PRO A 109 -2.28 28.70 0.20
C PRO A 109 -1.37 28.73 -1.05
N GLU A 110 -1.06 29.93 -1.53
CA GLU A 110 -0.12 30.14 -2.66
C GLU A 110 1.29 29.59 -2.36
N PRO A 111 2.10 29.29 -3.38
CA PRO A 111 3.47 28.81 -3.19
C PRO A 111 4.30 29.68 -2.24
N GLY A 112 4.98 29.05 -1.29
CA GLY A 112 5.77 29.75 -0.28
C GLY A 112 6.09 28.91 0.95
N GLU A 113 6.88 29.49 1.84
CA GLU A 113 7.12 28.93 3.17
C GLU A 113 6.14 29.57 4.18
N TYR A 114 5.56 28.73 5.03
CA TYR A 114 4.60 29.12 6.06
C TYR A 114 5.10 28.64 7.41
N THR A 115 5.40 29.58 8.30
CA THR A 115 5.78 29.27 9.68
C THR A 115 4.53 29.27 10.55
N VAL A 116 4.19 28.10 11.07
CA VAL A 116 3.17 27.93 12.11
C VAL A 116 3.85 28.10 13.46
N GLU A 117 3.30 28.95 14.32
CA GLU A 117 3.71 29.08 15.72
C GLU A 117 2.52 28.87 16.63
N VAL A 118 2.64 27.92 17.56
CA VAL A 118 1.66 27.63 18.59
C VAL A 118 2.25 28.01 19.94
N THR A 119 1.53 28.83 20.69
CA THR A 119 1.82 29.09 22.10
C THR A 119 0.69 28.54 22.95
N ALA A 120 1.03 27.73 23.95
CA ALA A 120 0.10 27.13 24.90
C ALA A 120 0.75 27.15 26.30
N GLY A 121 0.34 28.08 27.16
CA GLY A 121 0.97 28.24 28.47
C GLY A 121 2.39 28.77 28.33
N ASP A 122 3.35 28.09 28.96
CA ASP A 122 4.78 28.40 28.83
C ASP A 122 5.44 27.66 27.65
N THR A 123 4.67 26.84 26.92
CA THR A 123 5.15 26.06 25.77
C THR A 123 4.94 26.83 24.48
N THR A 124 6.00 26.95 23.67
CA THR A 124 5.91 27.40 22.28
C THR A 124 6.50 26.33 21.38
N GLN A 125 5.74 25.94 20.35
CA GLN A 125 6.19 25.06 19.28
C GLN A 125 5.98 25.70 17.92
N SER A 126 6.74 25.24 16.93
CA SER A 126 6.65 25.74 15.56
C SER A 126 6.81 24.63 14.55
N ALA A 127 6.13 24.76 13.43
CA ALA A 127 6.31 23.92 12.24
C ALA A 127 6.52 24.83 11.02
N VAL A 128 7.32 24.38 10.06
CA VAL A 128 7.49 25.03 8.77
C VAL A 128 6.88 24.16 7.69
N TRP A 129 5.91 24.73 6.99
CA TRP A 129 5.29 24.11 5.83
C TRP A 129 5.82 24.73 4.54
N THR A 130 5.97 23.91 3.52
CA THR A 130 6.35 24.37 2.17
C THR A 130 5.23 24.10 1.20
N VAL A 131 4.60 25.15 0.67
CA VAL A 131 3.74 25.00 -0.51
C VAL A 131 4.64 25.13 -1.74
N ARG A 132 4.73 24.05 -2.54
CA ARG A 132 5.60 23.99 -3.71
C ARG A 132 5.08 24.90 -4.83
N PRO A 133 5.96 25.46 -5.67
CA PRO A 133 5.53 26.10 -6.90
C PRO A 133 4.85 25.08 -7.82
N ILE A 134 3.88 25.56 -8.59
CA ILE A 134 3.25 24.76 -9.65
C ILE A 134 4.26 24.64 -10.80
N GLU A 135 4.59 23.41 -11.14
CA GLU A 135 5.51 23.10 -12.23
C GLU A 135 4.76 22.95 -13.55
N ALA A 136 5.45 23.26 -14.66
CA ALA A 136 4.85 23.07 -15.99
C ALA A 136 4.63 21.58 -16.27
N GLY A 137 3.47 21.24 -16.84
CA GLY A 137 3.12 19.88 -17.19
C GLY A 137 4.13 19.20 -18.13
N ALA A 138 4.46 17.94 -17.83
CA ALA A 138 5.32 17.12 -18.71
C ALA A 138 4.57 16.60 -19.94
N GLY A 139 3.23 16.72 -19.96
CA GLY A 139 2.37 16.38 -21.09
C GLY A 139 1.65 15.04 -20.94
N ALA A 140 1.66 14.45 -19.74
CA ALA A 140 0.84 13.27 -19.47
C ALA A 140 -0.64 13.68 -19.41
N ARG A 141 -1.50 12.86 -20.01
CA ARG A 141 -2.95 12.95 -19.90
C ARG A 141 -3.50 11.90 -18.94
N ASN A 142 -2.84 10.77 -18.84
CA ASN A 142 -3.24 9.66 -17.97
C ASN A 142 -2.04 9.21 -17.15
N ILE A 143 -2.33 8.59 -16.00
CA ILE A 143 -1.34 7.99 -15.12
C ILE A 143 -1.78 6.56 -14.81
N ILE A 144 -0.85 5.61 -14.91
CA ILE A 144 -1.02 4.25 -14.37
C ILE A 144 0.07 4.03 -13.34
N LEU A 145 -0.33 3.70 -12.11
CA LEU A 145 0.56 3.31 -11.01
C LEU A 145 0.39 1.82 -10.74
N PHE A 146 1.40 1.04 -11.12
CA PHE A 146 1.51 -0.37 -10.80
C PHE A 146 2.24 -0.56 -9.46
N VAL A 147 1.62 -1.33 -8.57
CA VAL A 147 2.09 -1.62 -7.21
C VAL A 147 2.22 -3.13 -7.05
N ALA A 148 3.45 -3.63 -6.89
CA ALA A 148 3.66 -4.98 -6.38
C ALA A 148 3.86 -4.85 -4.87
N ASP A 149 2.85 -5.16 -4.06
CA ASP A 149 2.94 -5.03 -2.60
C ASP A 149 4.10 -5.92 -2.08
N GLY A 150 4.98 -5.36 -1.25
CA GLY A 150 6.22 -6.03 -0.82
C GLY A 150 7.28 -6.27 -1.93
N GLY A 151 7.00 -5.86 -3.17
CA GLY A 151 7.81 -6.11 -4.36
C GLY A 151 9.22 -5.49 -4.31
N GLN A 152 10.24 -6.29 -4.63
CA GLN A 152 11.64 -5.85 -4.53
C GLN A 152 12.54 -6.49 -5.59
N ILE A 153 13.71 -5.87 -5.82
CA ILE A 153 14.64 -6.26 -6.90
C ILE A 153 15.00 -7.76 -6.87
N PRO A 154 15.29 -8.39 -5.72
CA PRO A 154 15.58 -9.82 -5.69
C PRO A 154 14.39 -10.68 -6.15
N LEU A 155 13.16 -10.35 -5.73
CA LEU A 155 11.95 -11.06 -6.16
C LEU A 155 11.74 -10.93 -7.68
N PHE A 156 11.82 -9.71 -8.23
CA PHE A 156 11.71 -9.52 -9.68
C PHE A 156 12.84 -10.23 -10.44
N THR A 157 14.03 -10.33 -9.85
CA THR A 157 15.13 -11.11 -10.44
C THR A 157 14.82 -12.60 -10.43
N ALA A 158 14.26 -13.13 -9.34
CA ALA A 158 13.81 -14.51 -9.23
C ALA A 158 12.72 -14.82 -10.27
N ALA A 159 11.68 -13.98 -10.34
CA ALA A 159 10.60 -14.07 -11.31
C ALA A 159 11.10 -14.04 -12.75
N ARG A 160 12.07 -13.17 -13.08
CA ARG A 160 12.72 -13.16 -14.41
C ARG A 160 13.45 -14.46 -14.72
N LEU A 161 14.15 -15.04 -13.75
CA LEU A 161 14.87 -16.29 -13.97
C LEU A 161 13.93 -17.49 -14.10
N ALA A 162 12.85 -17.53 -13.32
CA ALA A 162 11.81 -18.55 -13.42
C ALA A 162 11.08 -18.48 -14.78
N SER A 163 10.69 -17.27 -15.20
CA SER A 163 9.87 -17.07 -16.41
C SER A 163 10.64 -17.00 -17.72
N ARG A 164 11.90 -16.51 -17.72
CA ARG A 164 12.67 -16.30 -18.97
C ARG A 164 13.86 -17.24 -19.08
N GLY A 165 14.34 -17.78 -17.96
CA GLY A 165 15.58 -18.55 -17.90
C GLY A 165 16.84 -17.71 -18.19
N ILE A 166 17.99 -18.38 -18.18
CA ILE A 166 19.31 -17.74 -18.30
C ILE A 166 20.26 -18.54 -19.18
N THR A 167 20.94 -17.87 -20.11
CA THR A 167 21.94 -18.48 -21.00
C THR A 167 23.25 -17.72 -20.95
N ASN A 168 24.35 -18.42 -20.66
CA ASN A 168 25.70 -17.83 -20.54
C ASN A 168 25.79 -16.65 -19.54
N GLY A 169 24.99 -16.69 -18.46
CA GLY A 169 24.97 -15.62 -17.45
C GLY A 169 24.17 -14.37 -17.85
N VAL A 170 23.35 -14.46 -18.89
CA VAL A 170 22.46 -13.38 -19.35
C VAL A 170 21.03 -13.93 -19.35
N ALA A 171 20.10 -13.25 -18.69
CA ALA A 171 18.68 -13.59 -18.77
C ALA A 171 18.24 -13.62 -20.24
N ASN A 172 17.45 -14.61 -20.65
CA ASN A 172 17.11 -14.75 -22.07
C ASN A 172 16.24 -13.59 -22.56
N GLU A 173 15.47 -12.98 -21.66
CA GLU A 173 14.63 -11.81 -21.86
C GLU A 173 14.48 -11.03 -20.54
N SER A 174 14.12 -9.74 -20.65
CA SER A 174 13.84 -8.86 -19.52
C SER A 174 12.36 -8.92 -19.14
N LEU A 175 12.02 -8.57 -17.89
CA LEU A 175 10.63 -8.22 -17.56
C LEU A 175 10.26 -6.92 -18.29
N SER A 176 9.01 -6.76 -18.70
CA SER A 176 8.57 -5.62 -19.54
C SER A 176 8.96 -4.24 -18.98
N PHE A 177 8.77 -4.03 -17.68
CA PHE A 177 9.10 -2.76 -17.01
C PHE A 177 10.60 -2.50 -16.83
N GLU A 178 11.45 -3.53 -16.89
CA GLU A 178 12.91 -3.36 -16.83
C GLU A 178 13.46 -2.66 -18.08
N MET A 179 12.65 -2.58 -19.14
CA MET A 179 12.96 -1.90 -20.39
C MET A 179 12.47 -0.45 -20.43
N PHE A 180 11.85 0.05 -19.36
CA PHE A 180 11.40 1.43 -19.26
C PHE A 180 12.57 2.41 -19.23
N ASP A 181 12.33 3.65 -19.66
CA ASP A 181 13.37 4.64 -19.90
C ASP A 181 14.05 5.13 -18.61
N GLU A 182 13.31 5.11 -17.49
CA GLU A 182 13.74 5.69 -16.22
C GLU A 182 13.69 4.66 -15.09
N ILE A 183 14.78 4.57 -14.33
CA ILE A 183 14.92 3.65 -13.19
C ILE A 183 15.36 4.45 -11.96
N GLY A 184 14.65 4.28 -10.87
CA GLY A 184 14.89 4.95 -9.59
C GLY A 184 14.72 4.04 -8.39
N LEU A 185 14.76 4.65 -7.20
CA LEU A 185 14.50 3.99 -5.92
C LEU A 185 13.61 4.88 -5.06
N SER A 186 12.70 4.27 -4.30
CA SER A 186 11.80 4.95 -3.37
C SER A 186 12.15 4.58 -1.92
N ARG A 187 12.29 5.60 -1.07
CA ARG A 187 12.42 5.42 0.39
C ARG A 187 11.05 5.39 1.04
N THR A 188 10.78 4.32 1.78
CA THR A 188 9.42 3.94 2.17
C THR A 188 9.07 4.20 3.63
N ALA A 189 10.04 4.54 4.49
CA ALA A 189 9.83 4.77 5.93
C ALA A 189 8.56 5.58 6.27
N ALA A 190 7.82 5.14 7.29
CA ALA A 190 6.65 5.84 7.82
C ALA A 190 7.07 7.03 8.70
N LEU A 191 6.11 7.87 9.08
CA LEU A 191 6.36 9.11 9.84
C LEU A 191 7.09 8.87 11.17
N TYR A 192 6.76 7.78 11.88
CA TYR A 192 7.33 7.45 13.19
C TYR A 192 8.06 6.09 13.22
N SER A 193 8.28 5.48 12.05
CA SER A 193 8.93 4.17 11.93
C SER A 193 9.85 4.13 10.71
N ILE A 194 11.01 3.51 10.86
CA ILE A 194 11.95 3.29 9.75
C ILE A 194 11.45 2.22 8.76
N ILE A 195 10.44 1.45 9.14
CA ILE A 195 9.75 0.45 8.32
C ILE A 195 8.28 0.85 8.25
N THR A 196 7.72 0.89 7.05
CA THR A 196 6.31 1.21 6.81
C THR A 196 5.48 -0.05 6.69
N ASP A 197 4.17 0.08 6.80
CA ASP A 197 3.19 -0.86 6.25
C ASP A 197 2.58 -0.29 4.96
N SER A 198 1.72 -1.07 4.31
CA SER A 198 1.04 -0.68 3.07
C SER A 198 0.15 0.56 3.21
N ALA A 199 -0.52 0.74 4.36
CA ALA A 199 -1.39 1.90 4.58
C ALA A 199 -0.58 3.20 4.54
N ALA A 200 0.49 3.29 5.34
CA ALA A 200 1.34 4.46 5.38
C ALA A 200 2.20 4.63 4.10
N GLY A 201 2.60 3.51 3.49
CA GLY A 201 3.39 3.46 2.26
C GLY A 201 2.61 4.06 1.08
N ALA A 202 1.42 3.53 0.83
CA ALA A 202 0.55 3.96 -0.26
C ALA A 202 -0.04 5.36 -0.03
N SER A 203 -0.41 5.68 1.21
CA SER A 203 -0.92 7.02 1.55
C SER A 203 0.05 8.14 1.23
N ALA A 204 1.36 7.89 1.29
CA ALA A 204 2.36 8.89 0.94
C ALA A 204 2.30 9.26 -0.55
N TRP A 205 2.01 8.30 -1.44
CA TRP A 205 1.82 8.57 -2.86
C TRP A 205 0.58 9.42 -3.13
N MET A 206 -0.48 9.15 -2.36
CA MET A 206 -1.77 9.78 -2.55
C MET A 206 -1.87 11.14 -1.89
N THR A 207 -1.19 11.40 -0.78
CA THR A 207 -1.32 12.68 -0.06
C THR A 207 -0.10 13.60 -0.22
N GLY A 208 1.03 13.06 -0.68
CA GLY A 208 2.33 13.73 -0.63
C GLY A 208 2.86 13.91 0.80
N HIS A 209 2.23 13.28 1.79
CA HIS A 209 2.53 13.40 3.21
C HIS A 209 2.86 12.01 3.79
N LYS A 210 3.87 11.94 4.66
CA LYS A 210 4.16 10.71 5.40
C LYS A 210 3.18 10.61 6.57
N THR A 211 2.61 9.44 6.80
CA THR A 211 1.79 9.15 7.99
C THR A 211 2.35 7.98 8.79
N ALA A 212 1.75 7.67 9.95
CA ALA A 212 2.18 6.55 10.78
C ALA A 212 1.68 5.22 10.23
N VAL A 213 2.35 4.14 10.65
CA VAL A 213 1.93 2.77 10.37
C VAL A 213 0.45 2.59 10.73
N SER A 214 -0.28 1.85 9.90
CA SER A 214 -1.74 1.65 9.91
C SER A 214 -2.60 2.82 9.44
N ALA A 215 -2.07 4.05 9.39
CA ALA A 215 -2.86 5.21 9.03
C ALA A 215 -2.98 5.39 7.51
N THR A 216 -4.18 5.80 7.08
CA THR A 216 -4.52 6.08 5.69
C THR A 216 -5.06 7.51 5.55
N GLY A 217 -4.51 8.32 4.64
CA GLY A 217 -5.07 9.63 4.29
C GLY A 217 -5.18 10.68 5.42
N SER A 218 -4.58 10.44 6.60
CA SER A 218 -4.67 11.32 7.77
C SER A 218 -3.37 11.33 8.57
N TYR A 219 -3.23 12.29 9.49
CA TYR A 219 -2.22 12.24 10.54
C TYR A 219 -2.83 11.71 11.84
N PRO A 220 -2.25 10.72 12.51
CA PRO A 220 -2.84 10.14 13.72
C PRO A 220 -2.76 11.10 14.92
N ASN A 221 -3.92 11.54 15.38
CA ASN A 221 -4.11 12.22 16.67
C ASN A 221 -4.26 11.17 17.80
N THR A 222 -4.51 11.63 19.03
CA THR A 222 -4.69 10.74 20.18
C THR A 222 -6.13 10.57 20.68
N SER A 223 -7.12 11.02 19.91
CA SER A 223 -8.54 10.84 20.22
C SER A 223 -8.86 9.34 20.39
N PRO A 224 -9.99 8.95 20.99
CA PRO A 224 -10.45 7.57 20.94
C PRO A 224 -11.08 7.19 19.59
N ASP A 225 -11.46 8.16 18.75
CA ASP A 225 -12.13 7.93 17.47
C ASP A 225 -11.10 7.87 16.32
N THR A 226 -10.95 6.72 15.70
CA THR A 226 -9.93 6.45 14.66
C THR A 226 -10.25 7.08 13.29
N LEU A 227 -11.39 7.77 13.19
CA LEU A 227 -11.88 8.43 11.97
C LEU A 227 -11.95 9.96 12.07
N ASP A 228 -11.60 10.52 13.24
CA ASP A 228 -11.59 11.98 13.48
C ASP A 228 -10.20 12.62 13.31
N ASP A 229 -9.22 11.82 12.88
CA ASP A 229 -7.86 12.24 12.61
C ASP A 229 -7.80 13.30 11.49
N PRO A 230 -6.95 14.33 11.62
CA PRO A 230 -6.82 15.38 10.62
C PRO A 230 -6.47 14.82 9.24
N ARG A 231 -7.37 15.06 8.28
CA ARG A 231 -7.34 14.50 6.93
C ARG A 231 -6.43 15.28 5.99
N VAL A 232 -5.85 14.60 5.01
CA VAL A 232 -5.16 15.20 3.87
C VAL A 232 -5.81 14.67 2.62
N GLU A 233 -6.22 15.58 1.73
CA GLU A 233 -6.81 15.20 0.45
C GLU A 233 -5.85 14.32 -0.37
N THR A 234 -6.41 13.24 -0.91
CA THR A 234 -5.71 12.30 -1.78
C THR A 234 -5.59 12.84 -3.20
N PHE A 235 -4.65 12.28 -3.96
CA PHE A 235 -4.43 12.61 -5.36
C PHE A 235 -5.66 12.28 -6.19
N ALA A 236 -6.34 11.17 -5.84
CA ALA A 236 -7.57 10.73 -6.47
C ALA A 236 -8.70 11.75 -6.27
N GLU A 237 -9.01 12.13 -5.03
CA GLU A 237 -10.01 13.17 -4.73
C GLU A 237 -9.67 14.49 -5.45
N LEU A 238 -8.39 14.88 -5.40
CA LEU A 238 -7.91 16.11 -6.00
C LEU A 238 -8.15 16.16 -7.51
N ILE A 239 -7.76 15.13 -8.27
CA ILE A 239 -7.93 15.10 -9.73
C ILE A 239 -9.39 14.90 -10.14
N ALA A 240 -10.19 14.20 -9.32
CA ALA A 240 -11.63 14.10 -9.52
C ALA A 240 -12.28 15.48 -9.45
N ARG A 241 -12.05 16.24 -8.37
CA ARG A 241 -12.72 17.55 -8.20
C ARG A 241 -12.14 18.68 -9.06
N SER A 242 -10.84 18.64 -9.37
CA SER A 242 -10.18 19.73 -10.10
C SER A 242 -10.30 19.59 -11.61
N ARG A 243 -10.23 18.34 -12.12
CA ARG A 243 -10.19 18.04 -13.55
C ARG A 243 -11.31 17.15 -14.06
N GLY A 244 -12.05 16.49 -13.17
CA GLY A 244 -13.03 15.48 -13.57
C GLY A 244 -12.37 14.35 -14.35
N MET A 245 -11.15 13.95 -13.94
CA MET A 245 -10.47 12.76 -14.45
C MET A 245 -11.17 11.51 -13.91
N SER A 246 -11.13 10.44 -14.68
CA SER A 246 -11.64 9.15 -14.23
C SER A 246 -10.64 8.42 -13.35
N ILE A 247 -11.14 7.65 -12.41
CA ILE A 247 -10.31 7.00 -11.38
C ILE A 247 -10.68 5.53 -11.29
N GLY A 248 -9.68 4.65 -11.25
CA GLY A 248 -9.93 3.25 -11.02
C GLY A 248 -8.83 2.54 -10.25
N ILE A 249 -9.21 1.39 -9.72
CA ILE A 249 -8.33 0.42 -9.09
C ILE A 249 -8.65 -0.99 -9.58
N ALA A 250 -7.60 -1.75 -9.90
CA ALA A 250 -7.64 -3.19 -10.09
C ALA A 250 -6.63 -3.83 -9.13
N SER A 251 -7.08 -4.67 -8.21
CA SER A 251 -6.23 -5.35 -7.22
C SER A 251 -6.67 -6.81 -7.12
N ASN A 252 -5.72 -7.75 -7.00
CA ASN A 252 -6.04 -9.11 -6.57
C ASN A 252 -6.21 -9.19 -5.03
N GLY A 253 -5.99 -8.11 -4.29
CA GLY A 253 -6.31 -8.01 -2.88
C GLY A 253 -7.76 -7.59 -2.62
N ASP A 254 -8.06 -7.33 -1.36
CA ASP A 254 -9.30 -6.65 -0.99
C ASP A 254 -9.27 -5.20 -1.52
N ILE A 255 -10.28 -4.74 -2.28
CA ILE A 255 -10.31 -3.32 -2.73
C ILE A 255 -10.42 -2.32 -1.57
N THR A 256 -10.88 -2.80 -0.41
CA THR A 256 -10.92 -2.05 0.85
C THR A 256 -9.68 -2.29 1.72
N GLY A 257 -8.69 -3.04 1.23
CA GLY A 257 -7.37 -3.18 1.80
C GLY A 257 -6.60 -1.87 1.78
N ALA A 258 -5.40 -1.85 2.36
CA ALA A 258 -4.71 -0.60 2.67
C ALA A 258 -4.28 0.21 1.43
N THR A 259 -3.69 -0.45 0.45
CA THR A 259 -3.25 0.21 -0.79
C THR A 259 -4.43 0.73 -1.58
N GLY A 260 -5.50 -0.06 -1.71
CA GLY A 260 -6.73 0.39 -2.35
C GLY A 260 -7.45 1.51 -1.60
N ALA A 261 -7.56 1.40 -0.28
CA ALA A 261 -8.12 2.43 0.57
C ALA A 261 -7.30 3.74 0.52
N SER A 262 -6.01 3.72 0.16
CA SER A 262 -5.22 4.96 0.04
C SER A 262 -5.77 5.95 -0.99
N LEU A 263 -6.63 5.51 -1.91
CA LEU A 263 -7.29 6.38 -2.90
C LEU A 263 -8.45 7.21 -2.30
N TYR A 264 -9.01 6.82 -1.16
CA TYR A 264 -10.28 7.40 -0.66
C TYR A 264 -10.48 7.39 0.85
N GLY A 265 -9.64 6.67 1.60
CA GLY A 265 -9.77 6.45 3.03
C GLY A 265 -9.04 7.50 3.86
N HIS A 266 -9.63 7.85 5.00
CA HIS A 266 -9.06 8.80 5.97
C HIS A 266 -9.28 8.32 7.40
N GLY A 267 -8.26 7.71 8.02
CA GLY A 267 -8.32 7.20 9.38
C GLY A 267 -6.98 6.63 9.83
N ARG A 268 -6.76 6.49 11.14
CA ARG A 268 -5.44 6.08 11.67
C ARG A 268 -5.23 4.57 11.77
N GLU A 269 -6.24 3.76 11.48
CA GLU A 269 -6.15 2.30 11.46
C GLU A 269 -6.63 1.77 10.10
N ARG A 270 -6.17 0.56 9.74
CA ARG A 270 -6.52 -0.15 8.50
C ARG A 270 -7.44 -1.35 8.74
N GLU A 271 -8.08 -1.39 9.90
CA GLU A 271 -8.87 -2.53 10.39
C GLU A 271 -10.32 -2.48 9.92
N ASP A 272 -11.09 -3.53 10.22
CA ASP A 272 -12.47 -3.69 9.75
C ASP A 272 -13.35 -2.45 9.96
N LEU A 273 -13.25 -1.76 11.10
CA LEU A 273 -14.09 -0.59 11.40
C LEU A 273 -13.89 0.52 10.36
N GLU A 274 -12.64 0.85 10.08
CA GLU A 274 -12.22 1.90 9.17
C GLU A 274 -12.50 1.50 7.72
N ARG A 275 -12.21 0.24 7.35
CA ARG A 275 -12.53 -0.29 6.02
C ARG A 275 -14.01 -0.16 5.69
N ASN A 276 -14.88 -0.47 6.66
CA ASN A 276 -16.33 -0.30 6.53
C ASN A 276 -16.75 1.16 6.38
N ALA A 277 -16.09 2.06 7.11
CA ALA A 277 -16.36 3.49 7.04
C ALA A 277 -15.92 4.07 5.70
N PHE A 278 -14.68 3.81 5.25
CA PHE A 278 -14.13 4.38 4.02
C PHE A 278 -14.95 4.03 2.79
N ILE A 279 -15.33 2.76 2.62
CA ILE A 279 -16.10 2.35 1.44
C ILE A 279 -17.53 2.89 1.42
N ALA A 280 -18.09 3.14 2.61
CA ALA A 280 -19.37 3.78 2.79
C ALA A 280 -19.29 5.30 2.54
N GLU A 281 -18.26 5.97 3.07
CA GLU A 281 -17.96 7.39 2.85
C GLU A 281 -17.72 7.67 1.36
N LEU A 282 -16.94 6.84 0.66
CA LEU A 282 -16.71 6.98 -0.79
C LEU A 282 -18.03 7.08 -1.58
N LEU A 283 -19.01 6.24 -1.24
CA LEU A 283 -20.32 6.27 -1.86
C LEU A 283 -21.12 7.51 -1.45
N ASP A 284 -21.08 7.87 -0.16
CA ASP A 284 -21.81 9.01 0.40
C ASP A 284 -21.30 10.36 -0.15
N ASP A 285 -20.01 10.45 -0.47
CA ASP A 285 -19.32 11.60 -1.06
C ASP A 285 -19.43 11.67 -2.60
N GLY A 286 -20.28 10.82 -3.18
CA GLY A 286 -20.65 10.88 -4.59
C GLY A 286 -19.97 9.85 -5.50
N ALA A 287 -19.28 8.86 -4.93
CA ALA A 287 -18.70 7.71 -5.63
C ALA A 287 -17.76 8.13 -6.79
N PHE A 288 -16.69 8.84 -6.46
CA PHE A 288 -15.79 9.43 -7.46
C PHE A 288 -14.82 8.44 -8.12
N ILE A 289 -14.77 7.18 -7.68
CA ILE A 289 -13.96 6.11 -8.30
C ILE A 289 -14.82 5.33 -9.30
N ASP A 290 -14.56 5.50 -10.60
CA ASP A 290 -15.36 4.90 -11.67
C ASP A 290 -15.22 3.38 -11.78
N VAL A 291 -14.04 2.82 -11.46
CA VAL A 291 -13.76 1.37 -11.60
C VAL A 291 -13.14 0.83 -10.31
N LEU A 292 -13.78 -0.16 -9.71
CA LEU A 292 -13.29 -0.90 -8.54
C LEU A 292 -13.32 -2.39 -8.91
N LEU A 293 -12.16 -3.04 -9.05
CA LEU A 293 -12.03 -4.46 -9.39
C LEU A 293 -11.12 -5.16 -8.39
N GLY A 294 -11.63 -6.18 -7.71
CA GLY A 294 -10.81 -7.02 -6.83
C GLY A 294 -11.63 -7.90 -5.89
N GLY A 295 -11.07 -8.22 -4.73
CA GLY A 295 -11.73 -8.96 -3.66
C GLY A 295 -12.50 -8.09 -2.65
N GLY A 296 -12.87 -8.67 -1.51
CA GLY A 296 -13.41 -7.96 -0.35
C GLY A 296 -14.93 -7.80 -0.33
N ALA A 297 -15.68 -8.70 -0.98
CA ALA A 297 -17.15 -8.63 -1.04
C ALA A 297 -17.82 -8.58 0.35
N ARG A 298 -17.17 -9.15 1.38
CA ARG A 298 -17.65 -9.17 2.77
C ARG A 298 -17.87 -7.78 3.39
N TYR A 299 -17.23 -6.72 2.88
CA TYR A 299 -17.40 -5.34 3.35
C TYR A 299 -18.59 -4.61 2.72
N PHE A 300 -19.27 -5.23 1.75
CA PHE A 300 -20.36 -4.62 0.99
C PHE A 300 -21.74 -5.16 1.35
N ILE A 301 -21.80 -6.26 2.11
CA ILE A 301 -23.05 -6.95 2.46
C ILE A 301 -23.51 -6.64 3.90
N PRO A 302 -24.83 -6.59 4.19
CA PRO A 302 -25.35 -6.22 5.51
C PRO A 302 -24.79 -7.08 6.65
N ALA A 303 -24.62 -6.50 7.84
CA ALA A 303 -24.12 -7.20 9.03
C ALA A 303 -24.90 -8.46 9.40
N SER A 304 -26.19 -8.53 9.04
CA SER A 304 -27.03 -9.70 9.28
C SER A 304 -26.81 -10.86 8.31
N GLN A 305 -26.05 -10.65 7.22
CA GLN A 305 -25.69 -11.67 6.24
C GLN A 305 -24.46 -12.46 6.70
N GLU A 306 -24.48 -13.77 6.50
CA GLU A 306 -23.34 -14.66 6.78
C GLU A 306 -22.11 -14.23 5.96
N GLY A 307 -20.93 -14.27 6.58
CA GLY A 307 -19.67 -13.81 5.98
C GLY A 307 -19.43 -12.30 6.06
N SER A 308 -20.43 -11.48 6.40
CA SER A 308 -20.28 -10.02 6.45
C SER A 308 -19.25 -9.56 7.48
N ARG A 309 -18.49 -8.52 7.10
CA ARG A 309 -17.62 -7.74 7.99
C ARG A 309 -18.20 -6.37 8.32
N ARG A 310 -19.38 -6.02 7.80
CA ARG A 310 -20.04 -4.75 8.12
C ARG A 310 -20.51 -4.68 9.57
N ALA A 311 -20.43 -3.48 10.14
CA ALA A 311 -20.98 -3.16 11.46
C ALA A 311 -22.42 -2.60 11.40
N ASP A 312 -22.97 -2.44 10.19
CA ASP A 312 -24.30 -1.89 9.93
C ASP A 312 -25.09 -2.75 8.92
N GLU A 313 -26.36 -2.40 8.70
CA GLU A 313 -27.25 -3.14 7.79
C GLU A 313 -27.29 -2.52 6.38
N ARG A 314 -26.29 -1.70 6.00
CA ARG A 314 -26.21 -1.17 4.63
C ARG A 314 -25.89 -2.30 3.65
N ASN A 315 -26.53 -2.27 2.48
CA ASN A 315 -26.20 -3.15 1.37
C ASN A 315 -25.52 -2.31 0.30
N LEU A 316 -24.20 -2.19 0.39
CA LEU A 316 -23.46 -1.34 -0.52
C LEU A 316 -23.51 -1.85 -1.96
N LEU A 317 -23.67 -3.16 -2.19
CA LEU A 317 -23.86 -3.69 -3.55
C LEU A 317 -25.08 -3.05 -4.23
N GLU A 318 -26.22 -3.00 -3.52
CA GLU A 318 -27.44 -2.35 -4.02
C GLU A 318 -27.27 -0.84 -4.15
N GLU A 319 -26.54 -0.21 -3.23
CA GLU A 319 -26.33 1.23 -3.25
C GLU A 319 -25.39 1.67 -4.39
N TYR A 320 -24.31 0.93 -4.68
CA TYR A 320 -23.45 1.15 -5.85
C TYR A 320 -24.22 0.94 -7.17
N GLN A 321 -25.05 -0.11 -7.25
CA GLN A 321 -25.94 -0.29 -8.41
C GLN A 321 -26.91 0.89 -8.56
N ALA A 322 -27.46 1.40 -7.47
CA ALA A 322 -28.33 2.58 -7.48
C ALA A 322 -27.59 3.86 -7.87
N ALA A 323 -26.28 3.94 -7.58
CA ALA A 323 -25.39 5.01 -8.02
C ALA A 323 -25.00 4.91 -9.51
N GLY A 324 -25.26 3.78 -10.17
CA GLY A 324 -25.07 3.60 -11.62
C GLY A 324 -23.98 2.60 -12.01
N TYR A 325 -23.38 1.91 -11.05
CA TYR A 325 -22.35 0.91 -11.31
C TYR A 325 -22.95 -0.35 -11.92
N THR A 326 -22.25 -0.89 -12.92
CA THR A 326 -22.43 -2.29 -13.30
C THR A 326 -21.72 -3.15 -12.26
N LEU A 327 -22.35 -4.24 -11.82
CA LEU A 327 -21.79 -5.16 -10.82
C LEU A 327 -21.42 -6.47 -11.52
N VAL A 328 -20.20 -6.96 -11.30
CA VAL A 328 -19.73 -8.29 -11.72
C VAL A 328 -19.08 -9.02 -10.52
N GLN A 329 -19.22 -10.34 -10.44
CA GLN A 329 -18.67 -11.16 -9.36
C GLN A 329 -17.87 -12.36 -9.85
N THR A 330 -17.73 -12.53 -11.16
CA THR A 330 -16.97 -13.63 -11.78
C THR A 330 -16.22 -13.15 -13.01
N ALA A 331 -15.19 -13.90 -13.44
CA ALA A 331 -14.48 -13.65 -14.69
C ALA A 331 -15.44 -13.72 -15.88
N THR A 332 -16.33 -14.72 -15.88
CA THR A 332 -17.38 -14.85 -16.89
C THR A 332 -18.26 -13.60 -17.00
N GLU A 333 -18.72 -13.05 -15.87
CA GLU A 333 -19.54 -11.83 -15.87
C GLU A 333 -18.74 -10.59 -16.32
N LEU A 334 -17.46 -10.49 -15.95
CA LEU A 334 -16.58 -9.44 -16.43
C LEU A 334 -16.42 -9.50 -17.95
N ASP A 335 -16.10 -10.68 -18.52
CA ASP A 335 -15.97 -10.87 -19.96
C ASP A 335 -17.28 -10.56 -20.71
N ASP A 336 -18.42 -11.03 -20.19
CA ASP A 336 -19.74 -10.76 -20.78
C ASP A 336 -20.04 -9.24 -20.85
N VAL A 337 -19.70 -8.49 -19.79
CA VAL A 337 -19.88 -7.03 -19.74
C VAL A 337 -18.92 -6.31 -20.68
N MET A 338 -17.66 -6.75 -20.74
CA MET A 338 -16.64 -6.11 -21.60
C MET A 338 -16.82 -6.45 -23.08
N SER A 339 -17.43 -7.58 -23.40
CA SER A 339 -17.78 -8.02 -24.76
C SER A 339 -19.07 -7.41 -25.31
N ALA A 340 -19.79 -6.61 -24.52
CA ALA A 340 -21.01 -5.94 -24.96
C ALA A 340 -20.76 -4.84 -26.02
N ASP A 341 -21.83 -4.40 -26.72
CA ASP A 341 -21.74 -3.37 -27.78
C ASP A 341 -21.11 -2.04 -27.29
N ALA A 342 -21.22 -1.75 -26.00
CA ALA A 342 -20.57 -0.61 -25.35
C ALA A 342 -20.17 -0.99 -23.91
N PRO A 343 -18.94 -0.67 -23.48
CA PRO A 343 -18.53 -0.88 -22.09
C PRO A 343 -19.35 0.00 -21.13
N PRO A 344 -19.46 -0.39 -19.84
CA PRO A 344 -20.13 0.44 -18.85
C PRO A 344 -19.36 1.74 -18.61
N SER A 345 -20.02 2.73 -18.00
CA SER A 345 -19.36 3.96 -17.55
C SER A 345 -18.70 3.82 -16.18
N GLN A 346 -19.27 2.97 -15.32
CA GLN A 346 -18.78 2.67 -13.97
C GLN A 346 -18.94 1.18 -13.68
N LEU A 347 -17.98 0.58 -12.99
CA LEU A 347 -17.91 -0.87 -12.76
C LEU A 347 -17.42 -1.18 -11.34
N LEU A 348 -18.15 -2.05 -10.65
CA LEU A 348 -17.78 -2.66 -9.38
C LEU A 348 -17.67 -4.18 -9.59
N GLY A 349 -16.45 -4.69 -9.54
CA GLY A 349 -16.11 -6.11 -9.60
C GLY A 349 -15.62 -6.60 -8.25
N LEU A 350 -16.31 -7.59 -7.68
CA LEU A 350 -16.00 -8.19 -6.38
C LEU A 350 -15.97 -9.72 -6.53
N PHE A 351 -14.78 -10.29 -6.68
CA PHE A 351 -14.59 -11.67 -7.16
C PHE A 351 -14.31 -12.70 -6.05
N ASN A 352 -14.06 -12.23 -4.82
CA ASN A 352 -13.83 -13.04 -3.62
C ASN A 352 -14.42 -12.32 -2.39
N ASP A 353 -14.79 -13.06 -1.35
CA ASP A 353 -15.23 -12.46 -0.06
C ASP A 353 -14.07 -11.75 0.63
N GLY A 354 -12.85 -12.30 0.55
CA GLY A 354 -11.59 -11.70 0.98
C GLY A 354 -10.72 -11.33 -0.22
N GLY A 355 -9.38 -11.39 -0.04
CA GLY A 355 -8.43 -11.27 -1.14
C GLY A 355 -8.66 -12.39 -2.17
N MET A 356 -8.32 -12.13 -3.42
CA MET A 356 -8.42 -13.12 -4.49
C MET A 356 -7.31 -14.16 -4.35
N GLU A 357 -7.55 -15.34 -4.91
CA GLU A 357 -6.58 -16.43 -4.85
C GLU A 357 -5.37 -16.13 -5.75
N GLY A 358 -4.18 -16.55 -5.30
CA GLY A 358 -2.93 -16.36 -6.04
C GLY A 358 -2.90 -17.12 -7.37
N TRP A 359 -1.95 -16.75 -8.25
CA TRP A 359 -1.90 -17.31 -9.59
C TRP A 359 -1.74 -18.85 -9.59
N LEU A 360 -0.89 -19.38 -8.70
CA LEU A 360 -0.69 -20.82 -8.55
C LEU A 360 -1.96 -21.53 -8.11
N ASP A 361 -2.71 -20.95 -7.18
CA ASP A 361 -3.91 -21.56 -6.60
C ASP A 361 -5.09 -21.56 -7.58
N VAL A 362 -5.11 -20.65 -8.55
CA VAL A 362 -6.10 -20.67 -9.64
C VAL A 362 -5.68 -21.62 -10.77
N ASN A 363 -4.40 -21.64 -11.15
CA ASN A 363 -3.96 -22.24 -12.41
C ASN A 363 -3.24 -23.59 -12.28
N VAL A 364 -2.61 -23.86 -11.14
CA VAL A 364 -1.83 -25.09 -10.88
C VAL A 364 -2.50 -25.97 -9.81
N TYR A 365 -3.00 -25.36 -8.73
CA TYR A 365 -3.66 -26.03 -7.60
C TYR A 365 -5.12 -25.55 -7.42
N PRO A 366 -5.99 -25.74 -8.43
CA PRO A 366 -7.37 -25.19 -8.45
C PRO A 366 -8.27 -25.67 -7.32
N GLU A 367 -7.88 -26.71 -6.58
CA GLU A 367 -8.52 -27.11 -5.32
C GLU A 367 -8.50 -26.02 -4.24
N ASN A 368 -7.48 -25.15 -4.25
CA ASN A 368 -7.36 -24.04 -3.29
C ASN A 368 -8.36 -22.92 -3.61
N ALA A 369 -8.81 -22.83 -4.86
CA ALA A 369 -9.81 -21.87 -5.32
C ALA A 369 -11.24 -22.46 -5.41
N GLU A 370 -11.56 -23.57 -4.72
CA GLU A 370 -12.87 -24.26 -4.87
C GLU A 370 -14.07 -23.35 -4.57
N ASP A 371 -13.95 -22.44 -3.59
CA ASP A 371 -15.01 -21.51 -3.22
C ASP A 371 -15.18 -20.36 -4.24
N TYR A 372 -14.11 -19.99 -4.96
CA TYR A 372 -14.07 -18.91 -5.96
C TYR A 372 -13.34 -19.33 -7.25
N PRO A 373 -13.83 -20.32 -8.01
CA PRO A 373 -13.08 -20.90 -9.13
C PRO A 373 -13.16 -20.09 -10.44
N ASP A 374 -13.98 -19.04 -10.49
CA ASP A 374 -14.24 -18.19 -11.68
C ASP A 374 -13.83 -16.74 -11.39
N GLN A 375 -12.55 -16.55 -11.04
CA GLN A 375 -11.94 -15.24 -10.77
C GLN A 375 -11.13 -14.76 -11.99
N PRO A 376 -11.22 -13.47 -12.37
CA PRO A 376 -10.37 -12.93 -13.42
C PRO A 376 -8.93 -12.74 -12.93
N GLY A 377 -7.96 -12.87 -13.82
CA GLY A 377 -6.57 -12.52 -13.52
C GLY A 377 -6.35 -11.00 -13.47
N LEU A 378 -5.21 -10.58 -12.93
CA LEU A 378 -4.85 -9.15 -12.84
C LEU A 378 -4.75 -8.48 -14.22
N VAL A 379 -4.33 -9.24 -15.24
CA VAL A 379 -4.29 -8.80 -16.64
C VAL A 379 -5.69 -8.40 -17.13
N GLU A 380 -6.68 -9.27 -16.91
CA GLU A 380 -8.05 -9.09 -17.39
C GLU A 380 -8.72 -7.89 -16.68
N MET A 381 -8.51 -7.76 -15.36
CA MET A 381 -8.99 -6.61 -14.60
C MET A 381 -8.34 -5.30 -15.09
N THR A 382 -7.04 -5.32 -15.38
CA THR A 382 -6.30 -4.16 -15.89
C THR A 382 -6.84 -3.70 -17.24
N GLU A 383 -7.03 -4.62 -18.19
CA GLU A 383 -7.56 -4.31 -19.52
C GLU A 383 -9.00 -3.78 -19.47
N ALA A 384 -9.84 -4.36 -18.59
CA ALA A 384 -11.19 -3.88 -18.35
C ALA A 384 -11.20 -2.44 -17.82
N ALA A 385 -10.38 -2.16 -16.80
CA ALA A 385 -10.25 -0.82 -16.22
C ALA A 385 -9.77 0.20 -17.26
N LEU A 386 -8.73 -0.12 -18.03
CA LEU A 386 -8.21 0.76 -19.09
C LEU A 386 -9.28 1.07 -20.15
N THR A 387 -10.05 0.06 -20.55
CA THR A 387 -11.12 0.21 -21.54
C THR A 387 -12.21 1.16 -21.04
N ILE A 388 -12.60 1.05 -19.77
CA ILE A 388 -13.65 1.89 -19.19
C ILE A 388 -13.15 3.33 -18.96
N LEU A 389 -12.02 3.49 -18.28
CA LEU A 389 -11.48 4.79 -17.86
C LEU A 389 -11.10 5.68 -19.06
N ASN A 390 -10.61 5.09 -20.15
CA ASN A 390 -10.21 5.83 -21.34
C ASN A 390 -11.37 6.47 -22.11
N GLN A 391 -12.63 6.16 -21.74
CA GLN A 391 -13.79 6.87 -22.27
C GLN A 391 -13.83 8.34 -21.85
N ASN A 392 -13.16 8.70 -20.74
CA ASN A 392 -13.17 10.06 -20.23
C ASN A 392 -12.20 10.97 -21.04
N PRO A 393 -12.70 12.04 -21.69
CA PRO A 393 -11.86 12.97 -22.44
C PRO A 393 -10.87 13.77 -21.56
N ASN A 394 -11.09 13.86 -20.26
CA ASN A 394 -10.19 14.56 -19.32
C ASN A 394 -8.97 13.71 -18.90
N GLY A 395 -8.96 12.42 -19.26
CA GLY A 395 -7.91 11.47 -18.87
C GLY A 395 -8.28 10.67 -17.63
N PHE A 396 -7.35 9.83 -17.17
CA PHE A 396 -7.59 8.93 -16.05
C PHE A 396 -6.36 8.72 -15.15
N PHE A 397 -6.63 8.30 -13.92
CA PHE A 397 -5.68 7.67 -13.02
C PHE A 397 -6.12 6.22 -12.77
N LEU A 398 -5.20 5.28 -12.93
CA LEU A 398 -5.43 3.87 -12.62
C LEU A 398 -4.34 3.38 -11.66
N MET A 399 -4.74 2.80 -10.54
CA MET A 399 -3.87 1.96 -9.72
C MET A 399 -4.09 0.50 -10.09
N VAL A 400 -3.01 -0.25 -10.30
CA VAL A 400 -3.04 -1.70 -10.46
C VAL A 400 -2.15 -2.31 -9.41
N GLU A 401 -2.69 -3.21 -8.60
CA GLU A 401 -2.00 -3.81 -7.46
C GLU A 401 -1.95 -5.34 -7.58
N ASP A 402 -0.79 -5.90 -7.29
CA ASP A 402 -0.67 -7.30 -6.86
C ASP A 402 -0.34 -7.31 -5.35
N ASP A 403 -1.37 -7.56 -4.53
CA ASP A 403 -1.37 -7.63 -3.06
C ASP A 403 -0.92 -9.03 -2.58
N TYR A 404 -1.14 -10.05 -3.42
CA TYR A 404 -0.83 -11.43 -3.07
C TYR A 404 0.68 -11.70 -2.96
N ILE A 405 1.52 -10.90 -3.63
CA ILE A 405 2.98 -10.96 -3.44
C ILE A 405 3.33 -10.79 -1.96
N ASP A 406 2.77 -9.78 -1.29
CA ASP A 406 3.04 -9.53 0.13
C ASP A 406 2.51 -10.66 1.02
N SER A 407 1.29 -11.12 0.75
CA SER A 407 0.67 -12.25 1.45
C SER A 407 1.55 -13.51 1.39
N ALA A 408 2.00 -13.90 0.20
CA ALA A 408 2.87 -15.05 0.01
C ALA A 408 4.24 -14.87 0.69
N LEU A 409 4.81 -13.66 0.66
CA LEU A 409 6.07 -13.38 1.32
C LEU A 409 5.94 -13.49 2.85
N HIS A 410 4.82 -13.05 3.44
CA HIS A 410 4.53 -13.14 4.87
C HIS A 410 4.63 -14.56 5.41
N VAL A 411 4.01 -15.51 4.70
CA VAL A 411 3.98 -16.94 5.03
C VAL A 411 5.20 -17.71 4.51
N LEU A 412 6.21 -17.01 4.00
CA LEU A 412 7.48 -17.59 3.51
C LEU A 412 7.31 -18.45 2.24
N ASP A 413 6.27 -18.22 1.44
CA ASP A 413 5.99 -18.94 0.20
C ASP A 413 6.65 -18.26 -1.00
N THR A 414 7.85 -18.72 -1.34
CA THR A 414 8.65 -18.15 -2.42
C THR A 414 8.05 -18.40 -3.80
N ASP A 415 7.49 -19.59 -4.04
CA ASP A 415 6.97 -19.98 -5.36
C ASP A 415 5.70 -19.20 -5.70
N ARG A 416 4.78 -19.03 -4.72
CA ARG A 416 3.60 -18.18 -4.89
C ARG A 416 3.97 -16.71 -5.09
N ALA A 417 4.93 -16.18 -4.32
CA ALA A 417 5.42 -14.81 -4.52
C ALA A 417 6.03 -14.62 -5.92
N ILE A 418 6.76 -15.62 -6.44
CA ILE A 418 7.33 -15.60 -7.80
C ILE A 418 6.22 -15.64 -8.86
N ALA A 419 5.22 -16.50 -8.70
CA ALA A 419 4.09 -16.62 -9.64
C ALA A 419 3.32 -15.30 -9.77
N ASN A 420 3.01 -14.66 -8.65
CA ASN A 420 2.33 -13.38 -8.64
C ASN A 420 3.22 -12.23 -9.13
N ALA A 421 4.54 -12.27 -8.90
CA ALA A 421 5.46 -11.33 -9.55
C ALA A 421 5.48 -11.49 -11.08
N ILE A 422 5.26 -12.71 -11.62
CA ILE A 422 5.07 -12.94 -13.05
C ILE A 422 3.70 -12.37 -13.49
N GLU A 423 2.61 -12.67 -12.79
CA GLU A 423 1.28 -12.12 -13.10
C GLU A 423 1.25 -10.58 -13.13
N PHE A 424 1.86 -9.94 -12.13
CA PHE A 424 2.05 -8.50 -12.09
C PHE A 424 2.80 -8.00 -13.33
N GLU A 425 3.89 -8.66 -13.74
CA GLU A 425 4.63 -8.31 -14.96
C GLU A 425 3.77 -8.45 -16.22
N ARG A 426 2.92 -9.48 -16.31
CA ARG A 426 1.98 -9.66 -17.42
C ARG A 426 0.99 -8.50 -17.49
N ALA A 427 0.46 -8.04 -16.35
CA ALA A 427 -0.45 -6.90 -16.28
C ALA A 427 0.23 -5.59 -16.73
N VAL A 428 1.48 -5.36 -16.30
CA VAL A 428 2.29 -4.22 -16.76
C VAL A 428 2.53 -4.29 -18.27
N ALA A 429 2.89 -5.45 -18.80
CA ALA A 429 3.13 -5.65 -20.23
C ALA A 429 1.86 -5.36 -21.05
N ALA A 430 0.71 -5.89 -20.63
CA ALA A 430 -0.57 -5.66 -21.29
C ALA A 430 -0.96 -4.18 -21.31
N ALA A 431 -0.84 -3.48 -20.17
CA ALA A 431 -1.12 -2.05 -20.11
C ALA A 431 -0.14 -1.21 -20.94
N TYR A 432 1.14 -1.56 -20.94
CA TYR A 432 2.13 -0.89 -21.79
C TYR A 432 1.75 -1.06 -23.28
N GLU A 433 1.49 -2.28 -23.74
CA GLU A 433 1.07 -2.51 -25.13
C GLU A 433 -0.23 -1.77 -25.48
N TRP A 434 -1.20 -1.78 -24.57
CA TRP A 434 -2.48 -1.11 -24.74
C TRP A 434 -2.31 0.41 -24.84
N THR A 435 -1.50 1.04 -23.98
CA THR A 435 -1.29 2.49 -23.98
C THR A 435 -0.58 2.95 -25.25
N GLN A 436 0.36 2.17 -25.79
CA GLN A 436 1.01 2.47 -27.05
C GLN A 436 0.02 2.53 -28.23
N ALA A 437 -1.06 1.76 -28.18
CA ALA A 437 -2.09 1.75 -29.21
C ALA A 437 -3.19 2.80 -28.98
N ASN A 438 -3.55 3.07 -27.72
CA ASN A 438 -4.79 3.79 -27.38
C ASN A 438 -4.58 5.12 -26.66
N ALA A 439 -3.48 5.26 -25.89
CA ALA A 439 -3.23 6.40 -25.01
C ALA A 439 -1.71 6.66 -24.82
N PRO A 440 -0.98 7.04 -25.89
CA PRO A 440 0.48 7.18 -25.87
C PRO A 440 0.99 8.36 -25.03
N ASP A 441 0.08 9.20 -24.52
CA ASP A 441 0.33 10.29 -23.59
C ASP A 441 0.11 9.87 -22.12
N THR A 442 0.36 8.59 -21.81
CA THR A 442 0.23 8.01 -20.46
C THR A 442 1.59 7.94 -19.77
N LEU A 443 1.65 8.39 -18.52
CA LEU A 443 2.75 8.08 -17.61
C LEU A 443 2.47 6.72 -16.96
N ILE A 444 3.41 5.79 -17.06
CA ILE A 444 3.35 4.49 -16.35
C ILE A 444 4.48 4.46 -15.34
N ILE A 445 4.14 4.13 -14.09
CA ILE A 445 5.07 3.96 -12.97
C ILE A 445 4.85 2.57 -12.39
N VAL A 446 5.93 1.83 -12.16
CA VAL A 446 5.95 0.53 -11.50
C VAL A 446 6.80 0.66 -10.24
N THR A 447 6.26 0.30 -9.09
CA THR A 447 6.93 0.36 -7.78
C THR A 447 6.37 -0.70 -6.83
N ALA A 448 6.90 -0.73 -5.62
CA ALA A 448 6.25 -1.30 -4.43
C ALA A 448 6.05 -0.21 -3.38
N ASP A 449 5.20 -0.48 -2.40
CA ASP A 449 4.87 0.34 -1.23
C ASP A 449 5.90 0.18 -0.09
N HIS A 450 6.46 -1.02 0.07
CA HIS A 450 7.59 -1.33 0.95
C HIS A 450 8.45 -2.49 0.43
N GLY A 451 9.61 -2.69 1.05
CA GLY A 451 10.44 -3.86 0.81
C GLY A 451 10.18 -4.94 1.85
N PHE A 452 10.64 -6.17 1.61
CA PHE A 452 10.30 -7.32 2.45
C PHE A 452 11.52 -8.06 3.04
N GLY A 453 12.71 -7.88 2.45
CA GLY A 453 13.94 -8.50 2.95
C GLY A 453 14.15 -9.94 2.49
N PHE A 454 13.41 -10.40 1.48
CA PHE A 454 13.68 -11.60 0.69
C PHE A 454 14.92 -11.42 -0.21
N ASP A 455 15.76 -12.45 -0.33
CA ASP A 455 16.89 -12.51 -1.27
C ASP A 455 17.16 -13.95 -1.73
N VAL A 456 17.84 -14.13 -2.87
CA VAL A 456 18.25 -15.43 -3.40
C VAL A 456 19.77 -15.56 -3.30
N TYR A 457 20.23 -16.50 -2.48
CA TYR A 457 21.65 -16.64 -2.14
C TYR A 457 22.36 -17.82 -2.86
N GLY A 458 21.58 -18.68 -3.54
CA GLY A 458 22.12 -19.85 -4.23
C GLY A 458 21.08 -20.58 -5.09
N SER A 459 21.38 -21.83 -5.42
CA SER A 459 20.47 -22.75 -6.13
C SER A 459 20.45 -24.10 -5.43
N VAL A 460 19.33 -24.82 -5.42
CA VAL A 460 19.22 -26.11 -4.73
C VAL A 460 19.13 -27.26 -5.72
N ASP A 461 19.98 -28.27 -5.59
CA ASP A 461 19.80 -29.57 -6.27
C ASP A 461 18.77 -30.40 -5.48
N VAL A 462 17.54 -30.46 -5.98
CA VAL A 462 16.39 -31.01 -5.25
C VAL A 462 16.53 -32.52 -5.05
N GLU A 463 17.09 -33.25 -6.03
CA GLU A 463 17.37 -34.68 -5.89
C GLU A 463 18.38 -34.93 -4.76
N ALA A 464 19.45 -34.13 -4.70
CA ALA A 464 20.46 -34.24 -3.65
C ALA A 464 19.91 -33.86 -2.26
N LEU A 465 19.07 -32.82 -2.19
CA LEU A 465 18.40 -32.38 -0.96
C LEU A 465 17.54 -33.52 -0.39
N ASN A 466 16.66 -34.08 -1.22
CA ASN A 466 15.74 -35.16 -0.83
C ASN A 466 16.46 -36.49 -0.50
N ALA A 467 17.63 -36.73 -1.11
CA ALA A 467 18.43 -37.93 -0.84
C ALA A 467 19.26 -37.85 0.46
N ALA A 468 19.39 -36.66 1.06
CA ALA A 468 20.23 -36.45 2.24
C ALA A 468 19.63 -37.11 3.50
N GLU A 469 20.49 -37.78 4.29
CA GLU A 469 20.07 -38.44 5.54
C GLU A 469 20.01 -37.48 6.75
N ASP A 470 20.62 -36.29 6.64
CA ASP A 470 20.70 -35.29 7.70
C ASP A 470 20.78 -33.85 7.15
N ASN A 471 20.68 -32.85 8.05
CA ASN A 471 20.72 -31.44 7.66
C ASN A 471 22.07 -31.01 7.07
N ALA A 472 23.18 -31.68 7.39
CA ALA A 472 24.46 -31.35 6.79
C ALA A 472 24.46 -31.72 5.30
N GLY A 473 23.92 -32.90 4.96
CA GLY A 473 23.74 -33.30 3.55
C GLY A 473 22.75 -32.39 2.80
N ARG A 474 21.66 -31.94 3.46
CA ARG A 474 20.72 -30.99 2.86
C ARG A 474 21.38 -29.64 2.56
N LEU A 475 22.15 -29.10 3.51
CA LEU A 475 22.91 -27.86 3.30
C LEU A 475 23.97 -28.02 2.19
N ASP A 476 24.58 -29.20 2.06
CA ASP A 476 25.53 -29.51 0.98
C ASP A 476 24.86 -29.58 -0.41
N ALA A 477 23.53 -29.75 -0.49
CA ALA A 477 22.76 -29.70 -1.74
C ALA A 477 22.53 -28.26 -2.26
N ILE A 478 22.79 -27.26 -1.41
CA ILE A 478 22.67 -25.85 -1.77
C ILE A 478 23.97 -25.41 -2.46
N GLY A 479 23.88 -25.17 -3.76
CA GLY A 479 24.94 -24.64 -4.58
C GLY A 479 25.19 -23.16 -4.30
N LEU A 480 26.44 -22.84 -3.92
CA LEU A 480 26.91 -21.48 -3.66
C LEU A 480 27.95 -21.05 -4.69
N GLU A 481 28.04 -19.75 -4.98
CA GLU A 481 29.03 -19.15 -5.91
C GLU A 481 29.19 -19.93 -7.23
N ALA A 482 30.26 -20.73 -7.37
CA ALA A 482 30.55 -21.48 -8.59
C ALA A 482 29.64 -22.70 -8.78
N ASP A 483 29.02 -23.18 -7.71
CA ASP A 483 28.09 -24.31 -7.68
C ASP A 483 26.62 -23.85 -7.71
N ALA A 484 26.37 -22.53 -7.66
CA ALA A 484 25.05 -21.94 -7.88
C ALA A 484 24.70 -22.00 -9.39
N LEU A 485 24.20 -23.15 -9.83
CA LEU A 485 23.85 -23.41 -11.21
C LEU A 485 22.47 -22.81 -11.54
N PRO A 486 22.20 -22.43 -12.81
CA PRO A 486 20.89 -21.94 -13.22
C PRO A 486 19.73 -22.85 -12.79
N PRO A 487 18.59 -22.29 -12.34
CA PRO A 487 17.39 -23.08 -12.10
C PRO A 487 16.89 -23.69 -13.40
N THR A 488 16.07 -24.74 -13.30
CA THR A 488 15.63 -25.56 -14.45
C THR A 488 14.17 -25.38 -14.80
N TYR A 489 13.56 -24.24 -14.46
CA TYR A 489 12.25 -23.86 -14.98
C TYR A 489 12.26 -23.83 -16.51
N GLU A 490 11.23 -24.38 -17.14
CA GLU A 490 11.01 -24.36 -18.59
C GLU A 490 9.65 -23.73 -18.89
N ASP A 491 9.61 -22.87 -19.91
CA ASP A 491 8.39 -22.29 -20.50
C ASP A 491 8.37 -22.68 -21.98
N ALA A 492 7.77 -23.83 -22.29
CA ALA A 492 7.76 -24.39 -23.63
C ALA A 492 6.60 -23.87 -24.49
N ASP A 493 5.51 -23.42 -23.87
CA ASP A 493 4.32 -22.92 -24.57
C ASP A 493 4.37 -21.40 -24.83
N GLY A 494 5.27 -20.68 -24.14
CA GLY A 494 5.56 -19.27 -24.33
C GLY A 494 4.55 -18.35 -23.65
N ASP A 495 3.83 -18.84 -22.65
CA ASP A 495 2.90 -18.06 -21.84
C ASP A 495 3.57 -17.29 -20.69
N TYR A 496 4.89 -17.50 -20.52
CA TYR A 496 5.79 -16.90 -19.54
C TYR A 496 5.76 -17.50 -18.12
N TYR A 497 4.93 -18.50 -17.87
CA TYR A 497 4.93 -19.22 -16.62
C TYR A 497 5.73 -20.52 -16.78
N PRO A 498 6.39 -21.02 -15.72
CA PRO A 498 6.95 -22.36 -15.75
C PRO A 498 5.88 -23.42 -16.03
N ASP A 499 6.15 -24.33 -16.98
CA ASP A 499 5.30 -25.49 -17.28
C ASP A 499 5.19 -26.43 -16.07
N GLU A 500 6.26 -26.51 -15.27
CA GLU A 500 6.36 -27.28 -14.03
C GLU A 500 7.09 -26.42 -12.98
N TRP A 501 6.53 -26.38 -11.77
CA TRP A 501 7.08 -25.62 -10.64
C TRP A 501 7.99 -26.46 -9.75
N ASP A 502 7.73 -27.77 -9.66
CA ASP A 502 8.63 -28.74 -9.04
C ASP A 502 9.77 -29.11 -10.02
N VAL A 503 10.93 -28.48 -9.84
CA VAL A 503 12.06 -28.54 -10.77
C VAL A 503 13.30 -29.19 -10.15
N ASP A 504 14.10 -29.90 -10.95
CA ASP A 504 15.35 -30.56 -10.50
C ASP A 504 16.34 -29.59 -9.82
N ARG A 505 16.35 -28.32 -10.27
CA ARG A 505 17.11 -27.25 -9.63
C ARG A 505 16.27 -25.98 -9.47
N THR A 506 16.08 -25.57 -8.23
CA THR A 506 15.32 -24.39 -7.82
C THR A 506 16.23 -23.30 -7.23
N LEU A 507 15.66 -22.16 -6.86
CA LEU A 507 16.33 -21.05 -6.20
C LEU A 507 16.45 -21.29 -4.69
N ALA A 508 17.60 -20.97 -4.10
CA ALA A 508 17.74 -20.94 -2.65
C ALA A 508 17.45 -19.52 -2.14
N ALA A 509 16.25 -19.30 -1.64
CA ALA A 509 15.78 -18.02 -1.10
C ALA A 509 15.76 -18.00 0.43
N GLU A 510 15.86 -16.81 1.02
CA GLU A 510 15.71 -16.60 2.47
C GLU A 510 15.16 -15.20 2.77
N PHE A 511 14.61 -15.03 3.97
CA PHE A 511 13.94 -13.83 4.44
C PHE A 511 14.73 -13.16 5.57
N GLY A 512 14.82 -11.83 5.56
CA GLY A 512 15.55 -11.06 6.57
C GLY A 512 14.93 -11.12 7.97
N SER A 513 13.63 -11.39 8.07
CA SER A 513 12.89 -11.63 9.31
C SER A 513 11.95 -12.81 9.11
N HIS A 514 11.97 -13.79 10.00
CA HIS A 514 11.11 -14.96 9.92
C HIS A 514 11.00 -15.65 11.29
N PRO A 515 9.86 -16.33 11.59
CA PRO A 515 9.75 -17.26 12.71
C PRO A 515 10.67 -18.48 12.51
N GLY A 516 10.71 -19.40 13.47
CA GLY A 516 11.33 -20.71 13.19
C GLY A 516 10.45 -21.48 12.22
N TYR A 517 11.02 -22.06 11.17
CA TYR A 517 10.30 -22.83 10.15
C TYR A 517 11.21 -23.90 9.55
N THR A 518 10.65 -24.78 8.73
CA THR A 518 11.40 -25.79 7.99
C THR A 518 11.33 -25.44 6.50
N GLU A 519 12.43 -25.57 5.76
CA GLU A 519 12.51 -25.16 4.35
C GLU A 519 13.06 -26.30 3.49
N ASP A 520 12.31 -26.72 2.46
CA ASP A 520 12.77 -27.71 1.48
C ASP A 520 12.87 -27.20 0.03
N PHE A 521 12.59 -25.92 -0.19
CA PHE A 521 12.70 -25.14 -1.43
C PHE A 521 11.83 -25.63 -2.58
N GLN A 522 10.89 -26.55 -2.32
CA GLN A 522 9.97 -27.06 -3.31
C GLN A 522 8.59 -26.41 -3.13
N VAL A 523 7.88 -26.27 -4.25
CA VAL A 523 6.51 -25.78 -4.24
C VAL A 523 5.59 -26.73 -3.46
N THR A 524 4.73 -26.17 -2.61
CA THR A 524 3.69 -26.90 -1.87
C THR A 524 2.33 -26.81 -2.58
N ASP A 525 1.48 -27.82 -2.39
CA ASP A 525 0.14 -27.89 -3.01
C ASP A 525 -0.85 -26.88 -2.43
N SER A 526 -0.60 -26.35 -1.23
CA SER A 526 -1.30 -25.22 -0.62
C SER A 526 -0.34 -24.13 -0.15
N GLU A 527 -0.87 -22.97 0.20
CA GLU A 527 -0.12 -21.92 0.89
C GLU A 527 0.58 -22.50 2.13
N ARG A 528 1.77 -21.98 2.43
CA ARG A 528 2.58 -22.44 3.54
C ARG A 528 1.98 -22.08 4.90
N GLU A 529 2.14 -22.99 5.85
CA GLU A 529 1.83 -22.77 7.26
C GLU A 529 3.11 -22.94 8.08
N PRO A 530 4.05 -21.96 8.05
CA PRO A 530 5.41 -22.15 8.58
C PRO A 530 5.46 -22.40 10.09
N VAL A 531 4.40 -22.02 10.80
CA VAL A 531 4.29 -22.14 12.25
C VAL A 531 2.94 -22.68 12.70
N VAL A 532 2.90 -23.18 13.94
CA VAL A 532 1.66 -23.51 14.67
C VAL A 532 1.66 -22.87 16.05
N ALA A 533 0.48 -22.48 16.51
CA ALA A 533 0.28 -21.93 17.84
C ALA A 533 0.57 -22.96 18.94
N VAL A 534 1.22 -22.55 20.03
CA VAL A 534 1.51 -23.43 21.17
C VAL A 534 0.34 -23.54 22.16
N ASP A 535 -0.62 -22.63 22.07
CA ASP A 535 -1.82 -22.54 22.91
C ASP A 535 -2.99 -21.92 22.14
N GLU A 536 -4.21 -22.08 22.66
CA GLU A 536 -5.45 -21.56 22.07
C GLU A 536 -5.54 -20.02 22.13
N GLU A 537 -4.68 -19.37 22.91
CA GLU A 537 -4.60 -17.92 23.03
C GLU A 537 -3.53 -17.31 22.10
N GLU A 538 -2.90 -18.13 21.24
CA GLU A 538 -1.90 -17.76 20.25
C GLU A 538 -0.77 -16.90 20.86
N THR A 539 -0.37 -17.20 22.10
CA THR A 539 0.61 -16.36 22.80
C THR A 539 2.05 -16.56 22.31
N ALA A 540 2.29 -17.70 21.64
CA ALA A 540 3.53 -18.00 20.96
C ALA A 540 3.33 -19.05 19.86
N PHE A 541 4.30 -19.08 18.94
CA PHE A 541 4.35 -19.93 17.77
C PHE A 541 5.66 -20.73 17.77
N VAL A 542 5.58 -21.94 17.21
CA VAL A 542 6.72 -22.84 16.96
C VAL A 542 6.68 -23.32 15.53
N ASP A 543 7.82 -23.80 15.03
CA ASP A 543 7.92 -24.36 13.69
C ASP A 543 6.87 -25.45 13.46
N ASN A 544 6.20 -25.41 12.32
CA ASN A 544 5.28 -26.45 11.89
C ASN A 544 6.09 -27.56 11.21
N PRO A 545 6.23 -28.76 11.81
CA PRO A 545 6.97 -29.86 11.20
C PRO A 545 6.18 -30.55 10.08
N GLU A 546 4.90 -30.21 9.90
CA GLU A 546 4.06 -30.77 8.83
C GLU A 546 4.11 -29.94 7.54
N ASP A 547 4.56 -28.68 7.60
CA ASP A 547 4.74 -27.77 6.44
C ASP A 547 5.75 -28.37 5.45
N ASP A 548 7.02 -28.45 5.85
CA ASP A 548 8.11 -29.06 5.06
C ASP A 548 8.75 -30.24 5.82
N PRO A 549 8.14 -31.43 5.88
CA PRO A 549 8.60 -32.53 6.73
C PRO A 549 10.00 -33.06 6.37
N ASN A 550 10.51 -32.73 5.18
CA ASN A 550 11.83 -33.13 4.71
C ASN A 550 12.86 -31.99 4.66
N GLY A 551 12.49 -30.79 5.10
CA GLY A 551 13.34 -29.61 4.94
C GLY A 551 14.39 -29.41 6.03
N ILE A 552 15.07 -28.27 5.92
CA ILE A 552 16.09 -27.78 6.84
C ILE A 552 15.41 -26.91 7.90
N VAL A 553 15.61 -27.23 9.17
CA VAL A 553 15.10 -26.38 10.27
C VAL A 553 15.91 -25.09 10.32
N LEU A 554 15.24 -23.97 10.10
CA LEU A 554 15.78 -22.62 10.19
C LEU A 554 15.40 -21.99 11.52
N THR A 555 16.39 -21.47 12.23
CA THR A 555 16.15 -20.86 13.56
C THR A 555 15.57 -19.47 13.39
N GLY A 556 14.37 -19.25 13.92
CA GLY A 556 13.70 -17.95 13.86
C GLY A 556 14.52 -16.82 14.48
N ASN A 557 14.39 -15.64 13.89
CA ASN A 557 15.12 -14.43 14.29
C ASN A 557 14.20 -13.29 14.79
N VAL A 558 12.89 -13.56 14.87
CA VAL A 558 11.86 -12.65 15.39
C VAL A 558 11.33 -13.08 16.77
N SER A 559 10.37 -12.31 17.30
CA SER A 559 9.64 -12.66 18.53
C SER A 559 8.95 -14.01 18.38
N THR A 560 8.93 -14.83 19.43
CA THR A 560 8.16 -16.09 19.42
C THR A 560 6.66 -15.89 19.36
N ALA A 561 6.18 -14.65 19.48
CA ALA A 561 4.77 -14.27 19.33
C ALA A 561 4.45 -13.78 17.91
N ALA A 562 5.42 -13.82 16.99
CA ALA A 562 5.17 -13.56 15.57
C ALA A 562 4.91 -14.89 14.88
N GLU A 563 3.88 -14.92 14.04
CA GLU A 563 3.56 -16.06 13.18
C GLU A 563 4.20 -15.96 11.80
N ASP A 564 4.45 -14.73 11.34
CA ASP A 564 4.93 -14.44 9.99
C ASP A 564 6.28 -13.71 9.97
N SER A 565 6.80 -13.55 8.77
CA SER A 565 7.83 -12.56 8.45
C SER A 565 7.27 -11.13 8.42
N PHE A 566 8.14 -10.12 8.27
CA PHE A 566 7.80 -8.71 8.34
C PHE A 566 8.46 -7.91 7.23
N HIS A 567 7.89 -6.74 6.95
CA HIS A 567 8.47 -5.78 6.02
C HIS A 567 9.87 -5.33 6.47
N SER A 568 10.62 -4.75 5.53
CA SER A 568 12.00 -4.33 5.72
C SER A 568 12.22 -2.85 5.36
N MET A 569 13.39 -2.32 5.73
CA MET A 569 13.79 -0.93 5.41
C MET A 569 14.27 -0.75 3.96
N THR A 570 14.18 -1.79 3.13
CA THR A 570 14.77 -1.81 1.79
C THR A 570 14.12 -0.74 0.90
N ASP A 571 14.94 0.10 0.27
CA ASP A 571 14.49 1.01 -0.78
C ASP A 571 13.95 0.18 -1.95
N VAL A 572 12.74 0.49 -2.41
CA VAL A 572 12.05 -0.27 -3.46
C VAL A 572 12.32 0.31 -4.85
N PRO A 573 12.35 -0.52 -5.91
CA PRO A 573 12.64 -0.05 -7.25
C PRO A 573 11.50 0.80 -7.82
N ILE A 574 11.85 1.76 -8.66
CA ILE A 574 10.90 2.49 -9.51
C ILE A 574 11.30 2.26 -10.96
N TYR A 575 10.35 1.87 -11.80
CA TYR A 575 10.50 1.86 -13.25
C TYR A 575 9.43 2.77 -13.85
N ALA A 576 9.81 3.70 -14.73
CA ALA A 576 8.86 4.66 -15.29
C ALA A 576 9.09 4.93 -16.78
N THR A 577 7.99 5.11 -17.51
CA THR A 577 7.98 5.47 -18.94
C THR A 577 6.85 6.43 -19.27
N GLY A 578 6.96 7.14 -20.39
CA GLY A 578 6.01 8.15 -20.83
C GLY A 578 6.30 9.56 -20.31
N PRO A 579 5.42 10.54 -20.58
CA PRO A 579 5.67 11.94 -20.23
C PRO A 579 5.80 12.15 -18.71
N GLY A 580 6.91 12.73 -18.25
CA GLY A 580 7.18 13.00 -16.83
C GLY A 580 7.92 11.89 -16.10
N ALA A 581 8.22 10.76 -16.78
CA ALA A 581 8.97 9.65 -16.20
C ALA A 581 10.34 10.07 -15.65
N GLU A 582 10.97 11.10 -16.22
CA GLU A 582 12.30 11.58 -15.80
C GLU A 582 12.34 12.06 -14.34
N PHE A 583 11.19 12.37 -13.75
CA PHE A 583 11.09 12.71 -12.33
C PHE A 583 11.49 11.53 -11.43
N PHE A 584 11.21 10.31 -11.90
CA PHE A 584 11.33 9.05 -11.16
C PHE A 584 12.67 8.35 -11.40
N GLY A 585 13.51 8.79 -12.34
CA GLY A 585 14.85 8.25 -12.65
C GLY A 585 15.94 8.55 -11.60
N ARG A 586 15.59 8.57 -10.30
CA ARG A 586 16.47 8.94 -9.18
C ARG A 586 16.00 8.32 -7.87
N VAL A 587 16.78 8.51 -6.81
CA VAL A 587 16.36 8.15 -5.44
C VAL A 587 15.47 9.25 -4.86
N ILE A 588 14.23 8.93 -4.51
CA ILE A 588 13.23 9.84 -3.96
C ILE A 588 12.60 9.31 -2.67
N GLU A 589 11.96 10.17 -1.89
CA GLU A 589 11.02 9.73 -0.86
C GLU A 589 9.72 9.27 -1.52
N ASN A 590 9.02 8.27 -0.98
CA ASN A 590 7.74 7.81 -1.56
C ASN A 590 6.72 8.95 -1.70
N ARG A 591 6.68 9.93 -0.78
CA ARG A 591 5.82 11.11 -0.89
C ARG A 591 6.02 11.96 -2.16
N GLU A 592 7.17 11.81 -2.83
CA GLU A 592 7.45 12.52 -4.08
C GLU A 592 6.62 12.02 -5.26
N PHE A 593 6.03 10.82 -5.17
CA PHE A 593 5.14 10.30 -6.22
C PHE A 593 3.95 11.24 -6.44
N PHE A 594 3.32 11.74 -5.37
CA PHE A 594 2.25 12.73 -5.43
C PHE A 594 2.64 13.92 -6.32
N PHE A 595 3.81 14.51 -6.04
CA PHE A 595 4.30 15.68 -6.75
C PHE A 595 4.75 15.36 -8.17
N GLY A 596 5.37 14.21 -8.39
CA GLY A 596 5.79 13.75 -9.72
C GLY A 596 4.58 13.50 -10.63
N MET A 597 3.54 12.85 -10.11
CA MET A 597 2.27 12.64 -10.81
C MET A 597 1.56 13.96 -11.10
N ALA A 598 1.44 14.85 -10.12
CA ALA A 598 0.87 16.19 -10.30
C ALA A 598 1.63 16.99 -11.37
N GLN A 599 2.97 16.95 -11.36
CA GLN A 599 3.81 17.59 -12.37
C GLN A 599 3.62 16.97 -13.76
N ALA A 600 3.52 15.64 -13.86
CA ALA A 600 3.39 14.96 -15.14
C ALA A 600 2.16 15.45 -15.93
N ILE A 601 1.03 15.61 -15.23
CA ILE A 601 -0.22 16.12 -15.80
C ILE A 601 -0.33 17.65 -15.75
N GLY A 602 0.62 18.34 -15.10
CA GLY A 602 0.63 19.80 -14.95
C GLY A 602 -0.53 20.33 -14.12
N LEU A 603 -0.85 19.67 -13.01
CA LEU A 603 -1.98 19.96 -12.12
C LEU A 603 -1.86 21.35 -11.47
N ASP A 604 -2.91 22.17 -11.61
CA ASP A 604 -3.04 23.49 -10.95
C ASP A 604 -4.42 23.62 -10.29
N PRO A 605 -4.57 23.13 -9.05
CA PRO A 605 -5.86 23.12 -8.36
C PRO A 605 -6.40 24.51 -8.01
N LEU A 606 -5.56 25.56 -8.05
CA LEU A 606 -6.00 26.94 -7.77
C LEU A 606 -6.76 27.55 -8.95
N THR A 607 -6.48 27.08 -10.17
CA THR A 607 -7.11 27.61 -11.39
C THR A 607 -8.06 26.62 -12.07
N GLU A 608 -8.02 25.34 -11.67
CA GLU A 608 -8.84 24.27 -12.21
C GLU A 608 -10.04 23.96 -11.30
N THR A 609 -11.22 23.83 -11.90
CA THR A 609 -12.43 23.34 -11.24
C THR A 609 -13.16 22.43 -12.23
N ALA A 610 -13.52 21.22 -11.82
CA ALA A 610 -14.33 20.34 -12.66
C ALA A 610 -15.65 21.05 -13.03
N SER A 611 -16.01 20.99 -14.31
CA SER A 611 -17.17 21.69 -14.87
C SER A 611 -18.46 20.91 -14.79
#